data_AF-A0A645BTH1-F1
#
_entry.id   AF-A0A645BTH1-F1
#
_cell.length_a   1.000
_cell.length_b   1.000
_cell.length_c   1.000
_cell.angle_alpha   90.00
_cell.angle_beta   90.00
_cell.angle_gamma   90.00
#
_symmetry.space_group_name_H-M   'P 1'
#
loop_
_entity.id
_entity.type
_entity.pdbx_description
1 polymer ?
#
loop_
_entity_poly.entity_id
_entity_poly.type
_entity_poly.pdbx_seq_one_letter_code
_entity_poly.pdbx_strand_id
1 'polypeptide(L)'
;MQESHELSGMTTRTLRALWRSRDLITPEFRANPDNRANFLKLLTSERGIVHEFRRMNQLDILGSYLPNFGRIVGQMQHDLFHVYTVDQHILQVMRNIRRFTMSEFAHEYPMCSRIVSELERPWLLYVAALFHDIAKGRGGDHSELGTVDAREFCVDHGLSEEDTELVVWLVRNHLVMSQVAQKEDLTDPEVIARFVKLVGDMRHLQALYLLTHADIRGTSPKVWNHWKGKLLADLYYQAQHHITQGKTPEAHGVIADRQAEAMRLLRFFALSDTVHERLWKQLDTVYFLRHSAEEIAWHTRSLHYRIFNNQPVVRARPYQEGQGLQVMVYTQDQPDLFARIVGFFARAGYSIVDAKIHTTAHGYALDSFVVLDVENRENEREMVPFIEHELEQRLLHQSPPDIPSAGRLSRQVKHFPIKPDVSIRSDEKGTHFILSLIAADRPGLLYTVANTLAEHGANLQTAKITTLGERAEDVFLISGGDLRDTNNRIRLETELMERLKI
;
A
#
# COMPACT_ATOMS: atom_id res chain seq x y z
N MET A 1 4.31 -27.60 -26.69
CA MET A 1 5.44 -27.11 -25.87
C MET A 1 5.14 -27.23 -24.38
N GLN A 2 3.91 -26.95 -23.92
CA GLN A 2 3.54 -27.19 -22.51
C GLN A 2 3.48 -28.68 -22.15
N GLU A 3 3.18 -29.56 -23.11
CA GLU A 3 3.11 -31.02 -22.90
C GLU A 3 4.41 -31.75 -23.30
N SER A 4 5.06 -31.38 -24.41
CA SER A 4 6.30 -32.05 -24.90
C SER A 4 7.58 -31.28 -24.55
N HIS A 5 8.47 -31.86 -23.73
CA HIS A 5 9.67 -31.20 -23.19
C HIS A 5 10.77 -30.95 -24.22
N GLU A 6 10.81 -31.77 -25.26
CA GLU A 6 11.76 -31.66 -26.37
C GLU A 6 11.49 -30.47 -27.31
N LEU A 7 10.28 -29.88 -27.27
CA LEU A 7 9.91 -28.77 -28.14
C LEU A 7 10.45 -27.45 -27.58
N SER A 8 11.45 -26.88 -28.25
CA SER A 8 12.07 -25.60 -27.89
C SER A 8 11.37 -24.36 -28.48
N GLY A 9 10.51 -24.54 -29.48
CA GLY A 9 9.81 -23.44 -30.13
C GLY A 9 9.00 -23.86 -31.35
N MET A 10 8.38 -22.88 -32.00
CA MET A 10 7.71 -23.06 -33.29
C MET A 10 8.61 -22.54 -34.41
N THR A 11 8.61 -23.22 -35.55
CA THR A 11 9.33 -22.72 -36.73
C THR A 11 8.72 -21.40 -37.24
N THR A 12 9.49 -20.61 -37.98
CA THR A 12 9.00 -19.38 -38.63
C THR A 12 7.81 -19.65 -39.56
N ARG A 13 7.80 -20.82 -40.22
CA ARG A 13 6.68 -21.28 -41.06
C ARG A 13 5.41 -21.47 -40.22
N THR A 14 5.52 -22.14 -39.08
CA THR A 14 4.41 -22.35 -38.16
C THR A 14 3.89 -21.03 -37.59
N LEU A 15 4.79 -20.14 -37.12
CA LEU A 15 4.41 -18.84 -36.58
C LEU A 15 3.67 -17.97 -37.63
N ARG A 16 4.17 -17.95 -38.87
CA ARG A 16 3.52 -17.22 -39.97
C ARG A 16 2.15 -17.82 -40.34
N ALA A 17 2.02 -19.15 -40.30
CA ALA A 17 0.74 -19.81 -40.52
C ALA A 17 -0.27 -19.42 -39.44
N LEU A 18 0.12 -19.49 -38.16
CA LEU A 18 -0.72 -19.06 -37.04
C LEU A 18 -1.19 -17.60 -37.19
N TRP A 19 -0.25 -16.69 -37.46
CA TRP A 19 -0.58 -15.27 -37.63
C TRP A 19 -1.55 -15.02 -38.79
N ARG A 20 -1.40 -15.71 -39.93
CA ARG A 20 -2.31 -15.61 -41.08
C ARG A 20 -3.68 -16.23 -40.83
N SER A 21 -3.74 -17.22 -39.96
CA SER A 21 -4.97 -17.95 -39.63
C SER A 21 -5.72 -17.37 -38.44
N ARG A 22 -5.26 -16.26 -37.84
CA ARG A 22 -5.92 -15.65 -36.66
C ARG A 22 -7.38 -15.27 -36.93
N ASP A 23 -7.70 -14.89 -38.17
CA ASP A 23 -9.06 -14.52 -38.58
C ASP A 23 -10.03 -15.72 -38.58
N LEU A 24 -9.52 -16.96 -38.45
CA LEU A 24 -10.35 -18.16 -38.25
C LEU A 24 -10.89 -18.29 -36.82
N ILE A 25 -10.47 -17.42 -35.89
CA ILE A 25 -10.98 -17.36 -34.51
C ILE A 25 -12.30 -16.56 -34.51
N THR A 26 -13.34 -17.16 -35.06
CA THR A 26 -14.70 -16.59 -35.16
C THR A 26 -15.49 -16.77 -33.85
N PRO A 27 -16.69 -16.18 -33.72
CA PRO A 27 -17.60 -16.48 -32.60
C PRO A 27 -17.87 -17.99 -32.44
N GLU A 28 -18.02 -18.73 -33.53
CA GLU A 28 -18.22 -20.18 -33.52
C GLU A 28 -16.99 -20.93 -32.98
N PHE A 29 -15.78 -20.47 -33.35
CA PHE A 29 -14.54 -21.02 -32.79
C PHE A 29 -14.50 -20.83 -31.27
N ARG A 30 -14.86 -19.64 -30.77
CA ARG A 30 -14.88 -19.31 -29.33
C ARG A 30 -15.99 -20.03 -28.56
N ALA A 31 -17.11 -20.32 -29.21
CA ALA A 31 -18.23 -21.06 -28.62
C ALA A 31 -17.98 -22.58 -28.56
N ASN A 32 -17.02 -23.10 -29.32
CA ASN A 32 -16.72 -24.54 -29.35
C ASN A 32 -16.19 -25.02 -27.98
N PRO A 33 -16.85 -26.00 -27.32
CA PRO A 33 -16.44 -26.52 -26.02
C PRO A 33 -15.00 -27.07 -25.99
N ASP A 34 -14.52 -27.70 -27.07
CA ASP A 34 -13.17 -28.24 -27.14
C ASP A 34 -12.13 -27.11 -27.11
N ASN A 35 -12.40 -26.00 -27.79
CA ASN A 35 -11.52 -24.84 -27.79
C ASN A 35 -11.49 -24.15 -26.43
N ARG A 36 -12.65 -24.04 -25.76
CA ARG A 36 -12.75 -23.52 -24.38
C ARG A 36 -11.96 -24.38 -23.40
N ALA A 37 -12.12 -25.71 -23.49
CA ALA A 37 -11.34 -26.65 -22.69
C ALA A 37 -9.84 -26.54 -22.97
N ASN A 38 -9.44 -26.40 -24.23
CA ASN A 38 -8.04 -26.21 -24.61
C ASN A 38 -7.47 -24.89 -24.09
N PHE A 39 -8.25 -23.80 -24.08
CA PHE A 39 -7.81 -22.53 -23.47
C PHE A 39 -7.57 -22.69 -21.97
N LEU A 40 -8.46 -23.37 -21.24
CA LEU A 40 -8.24 -23.66 -19.82
C LEU A 40 -7.01 -24.54 -19.58
N LYS A 41 -6.73 -25.52 -20.45
CA LYS A 41 -5.49 -26.32 -20.38
C LYS A 41 -4.23 -25.47 -20.43
N LEU A 42 -4.24 -24.34 -21.15
CA LEU A 42 -3.10 -23.41 -21.18
C LEU A 42 -2.82 -22.81 -19.79
N LEU A 43 -3.88 -22.52 -19.02
CA LEU A 43 -3.82 -21.92 -17.68
C LEU A 43 -3.50 -22.93 -16.58
N THR A 44 -3.93 -24.18 -16.74
CA THR A 44 -3.68 -25.27 -15.78
C THR A 44 -2.36 -26.01 -16.01
N SER A 45 -1.66 -25.71 -17.12
CA SER A 45 -0.39 -26.34 -17.46
C SER A 45 0.70 -26.06 -16.43
N GLU A 46 1.48 -27.08 -16.07
CA GLU A 46 2.58 -26.94 -15.11
C GLU A 46 3.72 -26.05 -15.60
N ARG A 47 3.79 -25.75 -16.90
CA ARG A 47 4.88 -24.97 -17.52
C ARG A 47 4.41 -24.15 -18.70
N GLY A 48 5.24 -23.19 -19.11
CA GLY A 48 5.05 -22.43 -20.34
C GLY A 48 3.91 -21.40 -20.33
N ILE A 49 3.09 -21.30 -19.28
CA ILE A 49 1.93 -20.40 -19.20
C ILE A 49 2.27 -18.99 -19.69
N VAL A 50 3.26 -18.34 -19.06
CA VAL A 50 3.66 -16.95 -19.38
C VAL A 50 4.19 -16.82 -20.81
N HIS A 51 4.93 -17.82 -21.30
CA HIS A 51 5.52 -17.79 -22.64
C HIS A 51 4.45 -17.92 -23.72
N GLU A 52 3.47 -18.81 -23.53
CA GLU A 52 2.38 -19.01 -24.49
C GLU A 52 1.42 -17.81 -24.50
N PHE A 53 1.04 -17.26 -23.35
CA PHE A 53 0.20 -16.06 -23.31
C PHE A 53 0.87 -14.84 -23.96
N ARG A 54 2.17 -14.64 -23.74
CA ARG A 54 2.94 -13.60 -24.46
C ARG A 54 2.95 -13.84 -25.96
N ARG A 55 3.14 -15.08 -26.40
CA ARG A 55 3.15 -15.44 -27.82
C ARG A 55 1.78 -15.25 -28.45
N MET A 56 0.72 -15.66 -27.78
CA MET A 56 -0.65 -15.45 -28.23
C MET A 56 -0.96 -13.97 -28.36
N ASN A 57 -0.49 -13.12 -27.43
CA ASN A 57 -0.63 -11.68 -27.55
C ASN A 57 0.15 -11.10 -28.74
N GLN A 58 1.43 -11.49 -28.90
CA GLN A 58 2.28 -11.06 -30.02
C GLN A 58 1.72 -11.45 -31.39
N LEU A 59 1.02 -12.57 -31.48
CA LEU A 59 0.40 -13.07 -32.71
C LEU A 59 -1.07 -12.65 -32.87
N ASP A 60 -1.59 -11.80 -31.98
CA ASP A 60 -2.99 -11.34 -31.94
C ASP A 60 -4.03 -12.46 -31.76
N ILE A 61 -3.57 -13.65 -31.36
CA ILE A 61 -4.42 -14.82 -31.06
C ILE A 61 -5.18 -14.59 -29.75
N LEU A 62 -4.53 -14.01 -28.74
CA LEU A 62 -5.17 -13.77 -27.43
C LEU A 62 -6.32 -12.77 -27.55
N GLY A 63 -6.10 -11.65 -28.24
CA GLY A 63 -7.14 -10.65 -28.49
C GLY A 63 -8.27 -11.17 -29.39
N SER A 64 -7.95 -12.02 -30.37
CA SER A 64 -8.96 -12.68 -31.21
C SER A 64 -9.82 -13.68 -30.41
N TYR A 65 -9.22 -14.45 -29.52
CA TYR A 65 -9.94 -15.42 -28.67
C TYR A 65 -10.73 -14.74 -27.54
N LEU A 66 -10.17 -13.70 -26.93
CA LEU A 66 -10.78 -12.92 -25.86
C LEU A 66 -10.94 -11.46 -26.32
N PRO A 67 -12.04 -11.09 -27.00
CA PRO A 67 -12.23 -9.77 -27.58
C PRO A 67 -12.08 -8.62 -26.59
N ASN A 68 -12.47 -8.85 -25.33
CA ASN A 68 -12.31 -7.90 -24.23
C ASN A 68 -10.83 -7.58 -23.98
N PHE A 69 -9.94 -8.57 -24.10
CA PHE A 69 -8.49 -8.38 -24.08
C PHE A 69 -8.01 -7.66 -25.34
N GLY A 70 -8.54 -8.03 -26.52
CA GLY A 70 -8.18 -7.38 -27.78
C GLY A 70 -8.38 -5.86 -27.78
N ARG A 71 -9.39 -5.35 -27.04
CA ARG A 71 -9.67 -3.92 -26.90
C ARG A 71 -8.63 -3.14 -26.10
N ILE A 72 -7.89 -3.82 -25.21
CA ILE A 72 -6.90 -3.19 -24.33
C ILE A 72 -5.45 -3.36 -24.83
N VAL A 73 -5.25 -4.08 -25.93
CA VAL A 73 -3.91 -4.27 -26.52
C VAL A 73 -3.34 -2.94 -26.98
N GLY A 74 -2.17 -2.57 -26.46
CA GLY A 74 -1.52 -1.31 -26.79
C GLY A 74 -2.14 -0.09 -26.11
N GLN A 75 -3.13 -0.28 -25.23
CA GLN A 75 -3.76 0.81 -24.51
C GLN A 75 -2.84 1.33 -23.40
N MET A 76 -2.42 2.59 -23.51
CA MET A 76 -1.62 3.23 -22.47
C MET A 76 -2.48 3.54 -21.24
N GLN A 77 -1.90 3.32 -20.06
CA GLN A 77 -2.46 3.81 -18.80
C GLN A 77 -1.99 5.26 -18.64
N HIS A 78 -2.90 6.22 -18.67
CA HIS A 78 -2.59 7.65 -18.63
C HIS A 78 -2.25 8.13 -17.21
N ASP A 79 -1.33 7.44 -16.53
CA ASP A 79 -0.78 7.81 -15.25
C ASP A 79 0.74 7.68 -15.26
N LEU A 80 1.39 8.29 -14.26
CA LEU A 80 2.85 8.45 -14.22
C LEU A 80 3.61 7.25 -13.64
N PHE A 81 2.92 6.18 -13.25
CA PHE A 81 3.53 5.05 -12.56
C PHE A 81 3.38 3.72 -13.30
N HIS A 82 2.51 3.61 -14.31
CA HIS A 82 2.51 2.48 -15.22
C HIS A 82 3.52 2.65 -16.34
N VAL A 83 4.49 1.73 -16.43
CA VAL A 83 5.44 1.66 -17.55
C VAL A 83 4.96 0.75 -18.68
N TYR A 84 3.84 0.05 -18.47
CA TYR A 84 3.27 -0.94 -19.39
C TYR A 84 1.89 -0.51 -19.89
N THR A 85 1.58 -0.84 -21.15
CA THR A 85 0.20 -0.86 -21.64
C THR A 85 -0.62 -1.86 -20.84
N VAL A 86 -1.95 -1.71 -20.81
CA VAL A 86 -2.84 -2.55 -19.99
C VAL A 86 -2.62 -4.05 -20.27
N ASP A 87 -2.48 -4.45 -21.54
CA ASP A 87 -2.20 -5.84 -21.92
C ASP A 87 -0.85 -6.35 -21.39
N GLN A 88 0.20 -5.53 -21.49
CA GLN A 88 1.53 -5.89 -21.00
C GLN A 88 1.58 -5.94 -19.48
N HIS A 89 0.84 -5.06 -18.81
CA HIS A 89 0.67 -5.08 -17.36
C HIS A 89 0.00 -6.37 -16.90
N ILE A 90 -1.13 -6.78 -17.51
CA ILE A 90 -1.79 -8.06 -17.19
C ILE A 90 -0.84 -9.25 -17.36
N LEU A 91 -0.08 -9.31 -18.47
CA LEU A 91 0.91 -10.37 -18.68
C LEU A 91 2.06 -10.32 -17.67
N GLN A 92 2.37 -9.14 -17.14
CA GLN A 92 3.34 -8.94 -16.08
C GLN A 92 2.83 -9.42 -14.72
N VAL A 93 1.54 -9.21 -14.40
CA VAL A 93 0.88 -9.78 -13.22
C VAL A 93 0.87 -11.30 -13.29
N MET A 94 0.50 -11.89 -14.44
CA MET A 94 0.58 -13.34 -14.66
C MET A 94 2.00 -13.89 -14.46
N ARG A 95 3.02 -13.17 -14.91
CA ARG A 95 4.42 -13.55 -14.67
C ARG A 95 4.74 -13.58 -13.18
N ASN A 96 4.29 -12.60 -12.41
CA ASN A 96 4.55 -12.52 -10.97
C ASN A 96 3.85 -13.68 -10.23
N ILE A 97 2.56 -13.95 -10.53
CA ILE A 97 1.84 -15.11 -9.97
C ILE A 97 2.58 -16.41 -10.28
N ARG A 98 3.05 -16.55 -11.53
CA ARG A 98 3.79 -17.76 -11.92
C ARG A 98 5.07 -17.95 -11.10
N ARG A 99 5.81 -16.87 -10.79
CA ARG A 99 7.01 -16.96 -9.93
C ARG A 99 6.68 -17.46 -8.53
N PHE A 100 5.53 -17.09 -7.96
CA PHE A 100 5.14 -17.57 -6.64
C PHE A 100 5.04 -19.10 -6.59
N THR A 101 4.54 -19.72 -7.68
CA THR A 101 4.38 -21.18 -7.79
C THR A 101 5.67 -21.95 -8.08
N MET A 102 6.79 -21.26 -8.32
CA MET A 102 8.05 -21.87 -8.76
C MET A 102 9.08 -21.84 -7.63
N SER A 103 9.54 -23.02 -7.22
CA SER A 103 10.50 -23.19 -6.11
C SER A 103 11.80 -22.41 -6.30
N GLU A 104 12.28 -22.28 -7.54
CA GLU A 104 13.48 -21.49 -7.88
C GLU A 104 13.36 -20.00 -7.52
N PHE A 105 12.14 -19.45 -7.45
CA PHE A 105 11.87 -18.05 -7.08
C PHE A 105 11.35 -17.90 -5.65
N ALA A 106 11.30 -18.97 -4.85
CA ALA A 106 10.78 -18.92 -3.49
C ALA A 106 11.61 -18.00 -2.56
N HIS A 107 12.90 -17.84 -2.84
CA HIS A 107 13.78 -16.92 -2.10
C HIS A 107 13.43 -15.45 -2.34
N GLU A 108 12.82 -15.10 -3.48
CA GLU A 108 12.40 -13.73 -3.78
C GLU A 108 11.13 -13.35 -3.02
N TYR A 109 10.21 -14.30 -2.84
CA TYR A 109 8.90 -14.08 -2.20
C TYR A 109 8.52 -15.21 -1.25
N PRO A 110 9.22 -15.40 -0.12
CA PRO A 110 9.00 -16.55 0.75
C PRO A 110 7.55 -16.67 1.24
N MET A 111 6.91 -15.54 1.55
CA MET A 111 5.52 -15.49 1.99
C MET A 111 4.55 -15.85 0.87
N CYS A 112 4.70 -15.27 -0.32
CA CYS A 112 3.83 -15.59 -1.47
C CYS A 112 3.96 -17.05 -1.89
N SER A 113 5.17 -17.60 -1.91
CA SER A 113 5.41 -19.01 -2.25
C SER A 113 4.82 -19.97 -1.22
N ARG A 114 4.81 -19.61 0.06
CA ARG A 114 4.12 -20.39 1.10
C ARG A 114 2.61 -20.35 0.89
N ILE A 115 2.04 -19.15 0.78
CA ILE A 115 0.58 -18.96 0.66
C ILE A 115 0.03 -19.65 -0.59
N VAL A 116 0.71 -19.54 -1.74
CA VAL A 116 0.23 -20.17 -2.98
C VAL A 116 0.29 -21.69 -2.93
N SER A 117 1.17 -22.27 -2.10
CA SER A 117 1.26 -23.72 -1.90
C SER A 117 0.11 -24.29 -1.05
N GLU A 118 -0.55 -23.43 -0.28
CA GLU A 118 -1.72 -23.76 0.54
C GLU A 118 -3.04 -23.60 -0.24
N LEU A 119 -3.02 -22.89 -1.37
CA LEU A 119 -4.21 -22.66 -2.19
C LEU A 119 -4.59 -23.87 -3.03
N GLU A 120 -5.86 -24.26 -2.93
CA GLU A 120 -6.47 -25.16 -3.90
C GLU A 120 -6.65 -24.44 -5.25
N ARG A 121 -6.21 -25.08 -6.33
CA ARG A 121 -6.35 -24.55 -7.72
C ARG A 121 -5.77 -23.13 -7.90
N PRO A 122 -4.46 -22.92 -7.67
CA PRO A 122 -3.83 -21.60 -7.81
C PRO A 122 -3.93 -21.01 -9.23
N TRP A 123 -4.28 -21.83 -10.23
CA TRP A 123 -4.50 -21.38 -11.60
C TRP A 123 -5.67 -20.39 -11.76
N LEU A 124 -6.62 -20.36 -10.81
CA LEU A 124 -7.71 -19.37 -10.79
C LEU A 124 -7.17 -17.93 -10.67
N LEU A 125 -6.01 -17.74 -10.04
CA LEU A 125 -5.35 -16.44 -9.98
C LEU A 125 -4.93 -15.93 -11.36
N TYR A 126 -4.63 -16.81 -12.31
CA TYR A 126 -4.35 -16.40 -13.69
C TYR A 126 -5.60 -15.88 -14.39
N VAL A 127 -6.77 -16.47 -14.11
CA VAL A 127 -8.05 -15.95 -14.62
C VAL A 127 -8.31 -14.58 -14.01
N ALA A 128 -8.24 -14.45 -12.67
CA ALA A 128 -8.40 -13.16 -12.02
C ALA A 128 -7.42 -12.09 -12.56
N ALA A 129 -6.15 -12.46 -12.78
CA ALA A 129 -5.15 -11.57 -13.37
C ALA A 129 -5.48 -11.15 -14.81
N LEU A 130 -6.05 -12.03 -15.64
CA LEU A 130 -6.50 -11.65 -16.99
C LEU A 130 -7.61 -10.59 -16.95
N PHE A 131 -8.50 -10.66 -15.95
CA PHE A 131 -9.71 -9.85 -15.90
C PHE A 131 -9.65 -8.62 -14.98
N HIS A 132 -8.70 -8.52 -14.04
CA HIS A 132 -8.69 -7.44 -13.03
C HIS A 132 -8.74 -6.03 -13.65
N ASP A 133 -8.07 -5.85 -14.79
CA ASP A 133 -7.93 -4.57 -15.50
C ASP A 133 -8.52 -4.55 -16.91
N ILE A 134 -9.20 -5.63 -17.33
CA ILE A 134 -9.66 -5.86 -18.73
C ILE A 134 -10.63 -4.80 -19.25
N ALA A 135 -11.28 -4.06 -18.32
CA ALA A 135 -12.28 -3.06 -18.64
C ALA A 135 -11.76 -1.62 -18.61
N LYS A 136 -10.44 -1.41 -18.44
CA LYS A 136 -9.84 -0.07 -18.47
C LYS A 136 -10.19 0.68 -19.77
N GLY A 137 -10.54 1.96 -19.62
CA GLY A 137 -10.92 2.85 -20.72
C GLY A 137 -12.33 2.66 -21.30
N ARG A 138 -13.19 1.82 -20.69
CA ARG A 138 -14.61 1.70 -21.10
C ARG A 138 -15.53 2.78 -20.49
N GLY A 139 -15.01 3.61 -19.58
CA GLY A 139 -15.79 4.58 -18.80
C GLY A 139 -16.53 3.90 -17.63
N GLY A 140 -16.62 4.58 -16.48
CA GLY A 140 -17.13 3.99 -15.24
C GLY A 140 -16.07 3.22 -14.44
N ASP A 141 -16.50 2.44 -13.45
CA ASP A 141 -15.60 1.62 -12.62
C ASP A 141 -15.18 0.35 -13.38
N HIS A 142 -13.88 0.24 -13.67
CA HIS A 142 -13.31 -0.89 -14.40
C HIS A 142 -13.40 -2.20 -13.62
N SER A 143 -13.40 -2.16 -12.28
CA SER A 143 -13.54 -3.36 -11.45
C SER A 143 -14.94 -3.94 -11.58
N GLU A 144 -15.97 -3.10 -11.60
CA GLU A 144 -17.37 -3.52 -11.80
C GLU A 144 -17.62 -4.03 -13.22
N LEU A 145 -17.07 -3.36 -14.24
CA LEU A 145 -17.20 -3.83 -15.62
C LEU A 145 -16.41 -5.12 -15.87
N GLY A 146 -15.21 -5.24 -15.31
CA GLY A 146 -14.38 -6.44 -15.40
C GLY A 146 -15.01 -7.66 -14.72
N THR A 147 -15.78 -7.44 -13.64
CA THR A 147 -16.56 -8.46 -12.94
C THR A 147 -17.55 -9.16 -13.88
N VAL A 148 -18.22 -8.40 -14.75
CA VAL A 148 -19.18 -8.96 -15.73
C VAL A 148 -18.45 -9.83 -16.76
N ASP A 149 -17.36 -9.29 -17.33
CA ASP A 149 -16.53 -10.01 -18.31
C ASP A 149 -15.95 -11.31 -17.71
N ALA A 150 -15.50 -11.26 -16.45
CA ALA A 150 -14.94 -12.41 -15.76
C ALA A 150 -15.98 -13.50 -15.52
N ARG A 151 -17.21 -13.12 -15.10
CA ARG A 151 -18.30 -14.08 -14.88
C ARG A 151 -18.68 -14.78 -16.17
N GLU A 152 -18.88 -14.02 -17.25
CA GLU A 152 -19.21 -14.58 -18.56
C GLU A 152 -18.15 -15.59 -19.00
N PHE A 153 -16.87 -15.23 -18.88
CA PHE A 153 -15.77 -16.14 -19.17
C PHE A 153 -15.82 -17.42 -18.32
N CYS A 154 -15.99 -17.31 -17.01
CA CYS A 154 -16.01 -18.48 -16.12
C CYS A 154 -17.15 -19.44 -16.46
N VAL A 155 -18.36 -18.92 -16.66
CA VAL A 155 -19.54 -19.70 -17.04
C VAL A 155 -19.33 -20.36 -18.39
N ASP A 156 -18.85 -19.61 -19.38
CA ASP A 156 -18.62 -20.13 -20.72
C ASP A 156 -17.60 -21.27 -20.73
N HIS A 157 -16.56 -21.18 -19.90
CA HIS A 157 -15.50 -22.16 -19.82
C HIS A 157 -15.80 -23.30 -18.84
N GLY A 158 -17.00 -23.36 -18.27
CA GLY A 158 -17.45 -24.48 -17.43
C GLY A 158 -16.78 -24.52 -16.05
N LEU A 159 -16.39 -23.36 -15.51
CA LEU A 159 -15.94 -23.28 -14.12
C LEU A 159 -17.13 -23.53 -13.18
N SER A 160 -16.83 -24.09 -12.00
CA SER A 160 -17.85 -24.24 -10.97
C SER A 160 -18.36 -22.88 -10.49
N GLU A 161 -19.56 -22.83 -9.92
CA GLU A 161 -20.09 -21.59 -9.32
C GLU A 161 -19.16 -21.06 -8.23
N GLU A 162 -18.61 -21.95 -7.40
CA GLU A 162 -17.67 -21.59 -6.33
C GLU A 162 -16.39 -20.93 -6.87
N ASP A 163 -15.77 -21.51 -7.91
CA ASP A 163 -14.57 -20.92 -8.53
C ASP A 163 -14.89 -19.61 -9.28
N THR A 164 -16.08 -19.54 -9.88
CA THR A 164 -16.58 -18.33 -10.55
C THR A 164 -16.73 -17.19 -9.56
N GLU A 165 -17.36 -17.43 -8.41
CA GLU A 165 -17.52 -16.42 -7.35
C GLU A 165 -16.17 -15.91 -6.85
N LEU A 166 -15.19 -16.79 -6.63
CA LEU A 166 -13.85 -16.35 -6.21
C LEU A 166 -13.20 -15.44 -7.25
N VAL A 167 -13.18 -15.84 -8.53
CA VAL A 167 -12.57 -15.03 -9.60
C VAL A 167 -13.25 -13.68 -9.73
N VAL A 168 -14.59 -13.67 -9.75
CA VAL A 168 -15.40 -12.46 -9.86
C VAL A 168 -15.17 -11.53 -8.66
N TRP A 169 -15.13 -12.09 -7.46
CA TRP A 169 -14.85 -11.33 -6.24
C TRP A 169 -13.45 -10.73 -6.25
N LEU A 170 -12.43 -11.47 -6.72
CA LEU A 170 -11.06 -10.97 -6.84
C LEU A 170 -10.98 -9.80 -7.83
N VAL A 171 -11.59 -9.92 -9.01
CA VAL A 171 -11.63 -8.85 -10.00
C VAL A 171 -12.32 -7.61 -9.43
N ARG A 172 -13.44 -7.79 -8.72
CA ARG A 172 -14.17 -6.68 -8.09
C ARG A 172 -13.35 -5.97 -7.00
N ASN A 173 -12.59 -6.71 -6.21
CA ASN A 173 -11.95 -6.21 -4.99
C ASN A 173 -10.42 -6.05 -5.11
N HIS A 174 -9.83 -6.19 -6.30
CA HIS A 174 -8.37 -6.25 -6.48
C HIS A 174 -7.61 -5.03 -5.90
N LEU A 175 -8.25 -3.85 -5.85
CA LEU A 175 -7.67 -2.64 -5.27
C LEU A 175 -7.79 -2.54 -3.75
N VAL A 176 -8.74 -3.26 -3.14
CA VAL A 176 -9.12 -3.09 -1.73
C VAL A 176 -7.94 -3.29 -0.80
N MET A 177 -7.19 -4.38 -0.97
CA MET A 177 -6.08 -4.67 -0.05
C MET A 177 -4.98 -3.61 -0.15
N SER A 178 -4.67 -3.15 -1.35
CA SER A 178 -3.69 -2.07 -1.55
C SER A 178 -4.17 -0.76 -0.92
N GLN A 179 -5.46 -0.44 -1.05
CA GLN A 179 -6.04 0.76 -0.47
C GLN A 179 -6.01 0.71 1.06
N VAL A 180 -6.51 -0.37 1.68
CA VAL A 180 -6.53 -0.50 3.15
C VAL A 180 -5.11 -0.48 3.71
N ALA A 181 -4.18 -1.24 3.11
CA ALA A 181 -2.81 -1.33 3.62
C ALA A 181 -2.06 0.01 3.56
N GLN A 182 -2.30 0.83 2.54
CA GLN A 182 -1.52 2.05 2.30
C GLN A 182 -2.21 3.34 2.79
N LYS A 183 -3.55 3.33 2.93
CA LYS A 183 -4.35 4.54 3.21
C LYS A 183 -5.05 4.53 4.56
N GLU A 184 -5.15 3.38 5.24
CA GLU A 184 -5.79 3.27 6.56
C GLU A 184 -4.76 2.94 7.65
N ASP A 185 -5.16 3.17 8.91
CA ASP A 185 -4.34 2.82 10.06
C ASP A 185 -4.54 1.35 10.43
N LEU A 186 -3.58 0.51 10.05
CA LEU A 186 -3.59 -0.93 10.34
C LEU A 186 -3.49 -1.29 11.83
N THR A 187 -3.26 -0.31 12.71
CA THR A 187 -3.25 -0.54 14.15
C THR A 187 -4.65 -0.41 14.77
N ASP A 188 -5.60 0.20 14.05
CA ASP A 188 -7.00 0.32 14.44
C ASP A 188 -7.75 -1.01 14.25
N PRO A 189 -8.26 -1.63 15.33
CA PRO A 189 -9.02 -2.88 15.24
C PRO A 189 -10.28 -2.77 14.37
N GLU A 190 -10.89 -1.59 14.26
CA GLU A 190 -12.09 -1.38 13.43
C GLU A 190 -11.74 -1.49 11.93
N VAL A 191 -10.58 -0.98 11.51
CA VAL A 191 -10.06 -1.13 10.13
C VAL A 191 -9.91 -2.61 9.78
N ILE A 192 -9.23 -3.37 10.65
CA ILE A 192 -9.02 -4.81 10.46
C ILE A 192 -10.35 -5.56 10.44
N ALA A 193 -11.28 -5.24 11.35
CA ALA A 193 -12.59 -5.87 11.39
C ALA A 193 -13.43 -5.62 10.12
N ARG A 194 -13.41 -4.39 9.58
CA ARG A 194 -14.08 -4.06 8.31
C ARG A 194 -13.47 -4.84 7.15
N PHE A 195 -12.14 -4.90 7.06
CA PHE A 195 -11.43 -5.64 6.02
C PHE A 195 -11.74 -7.14 6.09
N VAL A 196 -11.66 -7.75 7.29
CA VAL A 196 -11.98 -9.18 7.48
C VAL A 196 -13.43 -9.47 7.13
N LYS A 197 -14.37 -8.60 7.51
CA LYS A 197 -15.79 -8.75 7.15
C LYS A 197 -16.00 -8.77 5.63
N LEU A 198 -15.25 -7.96 4.89
CA LEU A 198 -15.31 -7.92 3.43
C LEU A 198 -14.68 -9.17 2.79
N VAL A 199 -13.54 -9.61 3.31
CA VAL A 199 -12.80 -10.78 2.80
C VAL A 199 -13.50 -12.10 3.12
N GLY A 200 -14.14 -12.21 4.28
CA GLY A 200 -14.92 -13.37 4.69
C GLY A 200 -14.08 -14.55 5.20
N ASP A 201 -13.25 -15.13 4.34
CA ASP A 201 -12.52 -16.39 4.64
C ASP A 201 -11.04 -16.40 4.21
N MET A 202 -10.34 -17.48 4.58
CA MET A 202 -8.92 -17.65 4.31
C MET A 202 -8.61 -17.77 2.81
N ARG A 203 -9.49 -18.39 2.03
CA ARG A 203 -9.29 -18.61 0.59
C ARG A 203 -9.31 -17.27 -0.15
N HIS A 204 -10.26 -16.41 0.17
CA HIS A 204 -10.34 -15.04 -0.36
C HIS A 204 -9.15 -14.18 0.11
N LEU A 205 -8.76 -14.27 1.39
CA LEU A 205 -7.62 -13.53 1.93
C LEU A 205 -6.30 -13.87 1.22
N GLN A 206 -6.01 -15.17 1.09
CA GLN A 206 -4.82 -15.67 0.42
C GLN A 206 -4.78 -15.28 -1.06
N ALA A 207 -5.91 -15.45 -1.75
CA ALA A 207 -6.00 -15.12 -3.17
C ALA A 207 -5.87 -13.61 -3.44
N LEU A 208 -6.51 -12.77 -2.62
CA LEU A 208 -6.41 -11.31 -2.72
C LEU A 208 -4.98 -10.84 -2.46
N TYR A 209 -4.33 -11.36 -1.41
CA TYR A 209 -2.95 -11.01 -1.09
C TYR A 209 -2.00 -11.31 -2.26
N LEU A 210 -2.10 -12.52 -2.84
CA LEU A 210 -1.26 -12.90 -3.98
C LEU A 210 -1.53 -12.05 -5.22
N LEU A 211 -2.80 -11.77 -5.53
CA LEU A 211 -3.16 -10.94 -6.67
C LEU A 211 -2.66 -9.51 -6.49
N THR A 212 -2.92 -8.88 -5.34
CA THR A 212 -2.47 -7.52 -5.03
C THR A 212 -0.95 -7.42 -5.03
N HIS A 213 -0.23 -8.39 -4.46
CA HIS A 213 1.23 -8.39 -4.49
C HIS A 213 1.78 -8.55 -5.91
N ALA A 214 1.15 -9.39 -6.75
CA ALA A 214 1.53 -9.55 -8.14
C ALA A 214 1.25 -8.29 -8.98
N ASP A 215 0.12 -7.63 -8.72
CA ASP A 215 -0.35 -6.42 -9.38
C ASP A 215 0.58 -5.22 -9.11
N ILE A 216 0.81 -4.88 -7.84
CA ILE A 216 1.67 -3.74 -7.47
C ILE A 216 3.08 -3.91 -8.05
N ARG A 217 3.65 -5.13 -8.01
CA ARG A 217 4.94 -5.42 -8.67
C ARG A 217 4.88 -5.39 -10.20
N GLY A 218 3.71 -5.57 -10.77
CA GLY A 218 3.47 -5.54 -12.21
C GLY A 218 3.25 -4.14 -12.78
N THR A 219 3.14 -3.11 -11.96
CA THR A 219 2.97 -1.72 -12.41
C THR A 219 4.29 -1.10 -12.90
N SER A 220 5.31 -1.05 -12.03
CA SER A 220 6.63 -0.47 -12.29
C SER A 220 7.66 -0.88 -11.22
N PRO A 221 8.96 -1.02 -11.57
CA PRO A 221 10.03 -1.26 -10.60
C PRO A 221 10.14 -0.19 -9.51
N LYS A 222 9.68 1.05 -9.78
CA LYS A 222 9.75 2.16 -8.82
C LYS A 222 8.61 2.15 -7.79
N VAL A 223 7.51 1.45 -8.08
CA VAL A 223 6.32 1.46 -7.23
C VAL A 223 6.49 0.52 -6.04
N TRP A 224 7.08 -0.66 -6.26
CA TRP A 224 7.28 -1.65 -5.21
C TRP A 224 8.51 -1.33 -4.33
N ASN A 225 8.33 -1.34 -3.01
CA ASN A 225 9.40 -1.26 -2.03
C ASN A 225 9.10 -2.15 -0.81
N HIS A 226 10.10 -2.34 0.07
CA HIS A 226 9.95 -3.18 1.27
C HIS A 226 8.85 -2.68 2.21
N TRP A 227 8.67 -1.35 2.32
CA TRP A 227 7.62 -0.74 3.13
C TRP A 227 6.22 -1.16 2.69
N LYS A 228 5.89 -1.06 1.39
CA LYS A 228 4.59 -1.53 0.86
C LYS A 228 4.41 -3.03 1.05
N GLY A 229 5.47 -3.82 0.87
CA GLY A 229 5.45 -5.25 1.15
C GLY A 229 5.09 -5.57 2.60
N LYS A 230 5.67 -4.82 3.55
CA LYS A 230 5.37 -4.94 4.99
C LYS A 230 3.93 -4.57 5.32
N LEU A 231 3.42 -3.45 4.80
CA LEU A 231 2.02 -3.04 5.01
C LEU A 231 1.03 -4.11 4.54
N LEU A 232 1.26 -4.72 3.37
CA LEU A 232 0.43 -5.83 2.89
C LEU A 232 0.55 -7.07 3.77
N ALA A 233 1.76 -7.41 4.22
CA ALA A 233 1.99 -8.55 5.10
C ALA A 233 1.33 -8.36 6.46
N ASP A 234 1.41 -7.16 7.04
CA ASP A 234 0.79 -6.83 8.32
C ASP A 234 -0.73 -6.93 8.26
N LEU A 235 -1.34 -6.35 7.21
CA LEU A 235 -2.78 -6.50 6.99
C LEU A 235 -3.17 -7.98 6.83
N TYR A 236 -2.38 -8.75 6.07
CA TYR A 236 -2.62 -10.19 5.88
C TYR A 236 -2.57 -10.95 7.21
N TYR A 237 -1.52 -10.80 8.01
CA TYR A 237 -1.37 -11.55 9.26
C TYR A 237 -2.40 -11.15 10.30
N GLN A 238 -2.74 -9.87 10.40
CA GLN A 238 -3.80 -9.40 11.28
C GLN A 238 -5.17 -9.97 10.87
N ALA A 239 -5.48 -9.95 9.57
CA ALA A 239 -6.71 -10.53 9.05
C ALA A 239 -6.76 -12.06 9.25
N GLN A 240 -5.66 -12.76 8.96
CA GLN A 240 -5.53 -14.21 9.16
C GLN A 240 -5.76 -14.58 10.63
N HIS A 241 -5.16 -13.83 11.55
CA HIS A 241 -5.32 -14.05 12.98
C HIS A 241 -6.78 -13.88 13.42
N HIS A 242 -7.43 -12.81 12.96
CA HIS A 242 -8.84 -12.52 13.26
C HIS A 242 -9.78 -13.60 12.72
N ILE A 243 -9.60 -14.01 11.45
CA ILE A 243 -10.37 -15.11 10.83
C ILE A 243 -10.21 -16.42 11.61
N THR A 244 -8.99 -16.73 12.04
CA THR A 244 -8.69 -17.98 12.75
C THR A 244 -9.28 -18.00 14.17
N GLN A 245 -9.31 -16.86 14.86
CA GLN A 245 -9.86 -16.76 16.21
C GLN A 245 -11.38 -16.55 16.25
N GLY A 246 -12.00 -16.11 15.15
CA GLY A 246 -13.46 -15.97 15.02
C GLY A 246 -14.09 -14.88 15.91
N LYS A 247 -13.29 -13.96 16.45
CA LYS A 247 -13.76 -12.85 17.30
C LYS A 247 -13.00 -11.58 16.95
N THR A 248 -13.73 -10.46 16.88
CA THR A 248 -13.13 -9.12 16.94
C THR A 248 -12.70 -8.87 18.38
N PRO A 249 -11.40 -8.67 18.66
CA PRO A 249 -10.98 -8.27 19.99
C PRO A 249 -11.62 -6.93 20.37
N GLU A 250 -12.17 -6.82 21.57
CA GLU A 250 -12.61 -5.53 22.09
C GLU A 250 -11.41 -4.60 22.25
N ALA A 251 -11.59 -3.29 22.05
CA ALA A 251 -10.50 -2.32 22.14
C ALA A 251 -9.74 -2.40 23.48
N HIS A 252 -10.45 -2.65 24.60
CA HIS A 252 -9.83 -2.86 25.90
C HIS A 252 -8.94 -4.11 25.96
N GLY A 253 -9.36 -5.20 25.30
CA GLY A 253 -8.55 -6.41 25.18
C GLY A 253 -7.27 -6.17 24.39
N VAL A 254 -7.37 -5.49 23.23
CA VAL A 254 -6.20 -5.15 22.40
C VAL A 254 -5.17 -4.32 23.18
N ILE A 255 -5.64 -3.31 23.93
CA ILE A 255 -4.76 -2.46 24.73
C ILE A 255 -4.09 -3.28 25.84
N ALA A 256 -4.85 -4.10 26.57
CA ALA A 256 -4.29 -4.94 27.62
C ALA A 256 -3.24 -5.92 27.07
N ASP A 257 -3.50 -6.54 25.93
CA ASP A 257 -2.56 -7.45 25.26
C ASP A 257 -1.29 -6.72 24.82
N ARG A 258 -1.42 -5.55 24.19
CA ARG A 258 -0.27 -4.72 23.79
C ARG A 258 0.56 -4.25 24.99
N GLN A 259 -0.10 -3.86 26.07
CA GLN A 259 0.56 -3.46 27.31
C GLN A 259 1.28 -4.65 27.95
N ALA A 260 0.65 -5.82 28.03
CA ALA A 260 1.26 -7.03 28.56
C ALA A 260 2.48 -7.46 27.74
N GLU A 261 2.38 -7.41 26.40
CA GLU A 261 3.48 -7.74 25.51
C GLU A 261 4.61 -6.69 25.58
N ALA A 262 4.28 -5.39 25.65
CA ALA A 262 5.28 -4.34 25.86
C ALA A 262 6.03 -4.55 27.19
N MET A 263 5.34 -4.94 28.25
CA MET A 263 5.96 -5.29 29.53
C MET A 263 6.87 -6.52 29.41
N ARG A 264 6.45 -7.55 28.66
CA ARG A 264 7.29 -8.71 28.36
C ARG A 264 8.58 -8.28 27.64
N LEU A 265 8.47 -7.37 26.66
CA LEU A 265 9.62 -6.84 25.92
C LEU A 265 10.55 -6.00 26.80
N LEU A 266 10.00 -5.17 27.72
CA LEU A 266 10.78 -4.34 28.64
C LEU A 266 11.65 -5.17 29.60
N ARG A 267 11.20 -6.37 30.00
CA ARG A 267 11.95 -7.27 30.88
C ARG A 267 13.29 -7.72 30.30
N PHE A 268 13.41 -7.82 28.98
CA PHE A 268 14.70 -8.13 28.34
C PHE A 268 15.75 -7.03 28.52
N PHE A 269 15.36 -5.83 28.96
CA PHE A 269 16.25 -4.71 29.23
C PHE A 269 16.53 -4.50 30.73
N ALA A 270 16.18 -5.47 31.58
CA ALA A 270 16.40 -5.42 33.03
C ALA A 270 15.79 -4.17 33.70
N LEU A 271 14.70 -3.64 33.15
CA LEU A 271 13.95 -2.54 33.75
C LEU A 271 12.99 -3.07 34.82
N SER A 272 12.67 -2.22 35.81
CA SER A 272 11.71 -2.59 36.86
C SER A 272 10.30 -2.79 36.30
N ASP A 273 9.50 -3.64 36.96
CA ASP A 273 8.09 -3.85 36.56
C ASP A 273 7.26 -2.54 36.63
N THR A 274 7.70 -1.55 37.40
CA THR A 274 7.05 -0.23 37.58
C THR A 274 7.53 0.85 36.60
N VAL A 275 8.48 0.54 35.71
CA VAL A 275 9.14 1.53 34.83
C VAL A 275 8.17 2.30 33.93
N HIS A 276 7.06 1.66 33.55
CA HIS A 276 6.07 2.18 32.63
C HIS A 276 5.09 3.16 33.29
N GLU A 277 4.83 3.00 34.60
CA GLU A 277 3.68 3.61 35.27
C GLU A 277 3.61 5.13 35.09
N ARG A 278 4.75 5.81 35.21
CA ARG A 278 4.80 7.28 35.12
C ARG A 278 4.47 7.78 33.72
N LEU A 279 4.97 7.09 32.69
CA LEU A 279 4.75 7.49 31.30
C LEU A 279 3.33 7.11 30.88
N TRP A 280 2.91 5.87 31.15
CA TRP A 280 1.61 5.35 30.69
C TRP A 280 0.42 6.06 31.33
N LYS A 281 0.57 6.63 32.53
CA LYS A 281 -0.43 7.53 33.14
C LYS A 281 -0.70 8.80 32.32
N GLN A 282 0.21 9.18 31.43
CA GLN A 282 0.09 10.35 30.58
C GLN A 282 -0.39 10.02 29.16
N LEU A 283 -0.54 8.74 28.84
CA LEU A 283 -0.93 8.24 27.53
C LEU A 283 -2.39 7.81 27.56
N ASP A 284 -3.11 8.09 26.49
CA ASP A 284 -4.52 7.74 26.37
C ASP A 284 -4.74 6.45 25.59
N THR A 285 -6.01 6.04 25.51
CA THR A 285 -6.45 4.89 24.72
C THR A 285 -6.00 4.99 23.26
N VAL A 286 -6.00 6.20 22.68
CA VAL A 286 -5.63 6.43 21.28
C VAL A 286 -4.16 6.09 21.05
N TYR A 287 -3.27 6.47 21.96
CA TYR A 287 -1.86 6.11 21.87
C TYR A 287 -1.68 4.58 21.84
N PHE A 288 -2.28 3.84 22.77
CA PHE A 288 -2.10 2.38 22.84
C PHE A 288 -2.74 1.66 21.65
N LEU A 289 -3.81 2.22 21.08
CA LEU A 289 -4.43 1.71 19.85
C LEU A 289 -3.61 2.02 18.60
N ARG A 290 -2.78 3.07 18.60
CA ARG A 290 -1.96 3.43 17.42
C ARG A 290 -0.55 2.86 17.39
N HIS A 291 -0.09 2.31 18.52
CA HIS A 291 1.28 1.82 18.65
C HIS A 291 1.34 0.31 18.89
N SER A 292 2.31 -0.33 18.25
CA SER A 292 2.63 -1.75 18.49
C SER A 292 3.26 -1.95 19.87
N ALA A 293 3.28 -3.18 20.37
CA ALA A 293 3.91 -3.49 21.65
C ALA A 293 5.42 -3.15 21.64
N GLU A 294 6.09 -3.35 20.51
CA GLU A 294 7.50 -3.00 20.30
C GLU A 294 7.75 -1.50 20.33
N GLU A 295 6.84 -0.70 19.74
CA GLU A 295 6.86 0.76 19.80
C GLU A 295 6.64 1.24 21.25
N ILE A 296 5.61 0.73 21.91
CA ILE A 296 5.29 1.07 23.30
C ILE A 296 6.47 0.76 24.23
N ALA A 297 7.08 -0.43 24.10
CA ALA A 297 8.26 -0.81 24.86
C ALA A 297 9.46 0.09 24.55
N TRP A 298 9.68 0.42 23.28
CA TRP A 298 10.77 1.30 22.87
C TRP A 298 10.62 2.73 23.40
N HIS A 299 9.43 3.31 23.30
CA HIS A 299 9.13 4.64 23.85
C HIS A 299 9.30 4.65 25.37
N THR A 300 8.76 3.64 26.05
CA THR A 300 8.88 3.50 27.51
C THR A 300 10.35 3.43 27.94
N ARG A 301 11.15 2.56 27.32
CA ARG A 301 12.58 2.45 27.61
C ARG A 301 13.32 3.77 27.35
N SER A 302 12.94 4.49 26.29
CA SER A 302 13.60 5.74 25.89
C SER A 302 13.27 6.91 26.82
N LEU A 303 12.09 6.93 27.44
CA LEU A 303 11.55 8.10 28.14
C LEU A 303 11.39 7.95 29.66
N HIS A 304 11.46 6.74 30.22
CA HIS A 304 11.12 6.49 31.64
C HIS A 304 11.84 7.40 32.66
N TYR A 305 13.01 7.94 32.32
CA TYR A 305 13.84 8.79 33.17
C TYR A 305 13.73 10.31 32.85
N ARG A 306 12.95 10.71 31.83
CA ARG A 306 12.87 12.10 31.33
C ARG A 306 11.44 12.59 31.00
N ILE A 307 10.42 12.01 31.64
CA ILE A 307 9.00 12.29 31.35
C ILE A 307 8.64 13.78 31.54
N PHE A 308 9.16 14.41 32.60
CA PHE A 308 8.89 15.81 32.94
C PHE A 308 10.10 16.72 32.67
N ASN A 309 10.93 16.36 31.71
CA ASN A 309 12.08 17.16 31.32
C ASN A 309 11.71 18.03 30.11
N ASN A 310 11.90 19.35 30.22
CA ASN A 310 11.65 20.29 29.13
C ASN A 310 12.70 20.21 27.99
N GLN A 311 13.70 19.33 28.10
CA GLN A 311 14.60 19.04 26.99
C GLN A 311 13.97 18.05 26.01
N PRO A 312 13.97 18.35 24.69
CA PRO A 312 13.54 17.41 23.68
C PRO A 312 14.32 16.10 23.76
N VAL A 313 13.66 14.99 23.45
CA VAL A 313 14.29 13.67 23.29
C VAL A 313 13.98 13.18 21.89
N VAL A 314 15.02 13.00 21.08
CA VAL A 314 14.92 12.35 19.78
C VAL A 314 15.61 11.00 19.87
N ARG A 315 14.92 9.94 19.44
CA ARG A 315 15.52 8.61 19.27
C ARG A 315 15.22 8.08 17.89
N ALA A 316 16.22 7.48 17.26
CA ALA A 316 16.06 6.82 15.98
C ALA A 316 16.58 5.38 16.04
N ARG A 317 15.98 4.50 15.24
CA ARG A 317 16.45 3.13 15.06
C ARG A 317 16.18 2.66 13.63
N PRO A 318 16.96 1.71 13.09
CA PRO A 318 16.57 1.01 11.88
C PRO A 318 15.19 0.40 12.04
N TYR A 319 14.37 0.49 11.01
CA TYR A 319 13.07 -0.15 11.01
C TYR A 319 13.26 -1.68 11.00
N GLN A 320 12.69 -2.39 11.98
CA GLN A 320 13.10 -3.77 12.31
C GLN A 320 12.81 -4.81 11.22
N GLU A 321 12.03 -4.45 10.18
CA GLU A 321 11.58 -5.38 9.13
C GLU A 321 11.71 -4.82 7.70
N GLY A 322 12.50 -3.77 7.49
CA GLY A 322 12.60 -3.17 6.17
C GLY A 322 13.70 -2.13 6.03
N GLN A 323 13.57 -1.34 4.96
CA GLN A 323 14.38 -0.16 4.71
C GLN A 323 13.73 1.04 5.40
N GLY A 324 14.56 1.95 5.91
CA GLY A 324 14.15 3.16 6.58
C GLY A 324 14.48 3.21 8.07
N LEU A 325 14.23 4.39 8.64
CA LEU A 325 14.42 4.66 10.06
C LEU A 325 13.07 4.91 10.73
N GLN A 326 12.93 4.39 11.94
CA GLN A 326 11.88 4.81 12.85
C GLN A 326 12.42 5.88 13.78
N VAL A 327 11.74 7.02 13.88
CA VAL A 327 12.15 8.15 14.71
C VAL A 327 11.04 8.52 15.69
N MET A 328 11.39 8.60 16.97
CA MET A 328 10.53 9.08 18.05
C MET A 328 11.01 10.47 18.47
N VAL A 329 10.09 11.42 18.54
CA VAL A 329 10.32 12.77 19.04
C VAL A 329 9.44 13.00 20.26
N TYR A 330 10.04 13.39 21.37
CA TYR A 330 9.33 13.73 22.60
C TYR A 330 9.74 15.13 23.08
N THR A 331 8.80 16.07 23.11
CA THR A 331 9.07 17.47 23.50
C THR A 331 7.80 18.13 24.03
N GLN A 332 7.90 19.28 24.67
CA GLN A 332 6.72 20.09 24.97
C GLN A 332 5.99 20.44 23.67
N ASP A 333 4.66 20.25 23.64
CA ASP A 333 3.86 20.51 22.45
C ASP A 333 3.85 22.01 22.15
N GLN A 334 3.98 22.37 20.87
CA GLN A 334 4.16 23.75 20.43
C GLN A 334 3.66 23.95 18.99
N PRO A 335 3.26 25.18 18.62
CA PRO A 335 2.89 25.50 17.24
C PRO A 335 3.98 25.13 16.24
N ASP A 336 3.54 24.68 15.06
CA ASP A 336 4.40 24.32 13.93
C ASP A 336 5.39 23.17 14.18
N LEU A 337 5.27 22.43 15.29
CA LEU A 337 6.18 21.33 15.61
C LEU A 337 6.29 20.31 14.46
N PHE A 338 5.14 19.87 13.93
CA PHE A 338 5.11 18.94 12.80
C PHE A 338 5.80 19.54 11.56
N ALA A 339 5.54 20.81 11.22
CA ALA A 339 6.17 21.47 10.09
C ALA A 339 7.70 21.57 10.25
N ARG A 340 8.21 21.81 11.47
CA ARG A 340 9.66 21.80 11.78
C ARG A 340 10.28 20.43 11.56
N ILE A 341 9.62 19.37 12.02
CA ILE A 341 10.10 17.99 11.87
C ILE A 341 10.09 17.58 10.39
N VAL A 342 9.00 17.86 9.67
CA VAL A 342 8.90 17.59 8.22
C VAL A 342 9.99 18.34 7.45
N GLY A 343 10.20 19.63 7.74
CA GLY A 343 11.25 20.43 7.11
C GLY A 343 12.65 19.86 7.35
N PHE A 344 12.92 19.38 8.57
CA PHE A 344 14.18 18.71 8.90
C PHE A 344 14.40 17.45 8.05
N PHE A 345 13.43 16.53 8.00
CA PHE A 345 13.58 15.30 7.22
C PHE A 345 13.73 15.57 5.72
N ALA A 346 12.94 16.50 5.18
CA ALA A 346 13.04 16.90 3.78
C ALA A 346 14.44 17.41 3.43
N ARG A 347 15.06 18.22 4.30
CA ARG A 347 16.44 18.70 4.12
C ARG A 347 17.49 17.60 4.30
N ALA A 348 17.25 16.66 5.21
CA ALA A 348 18.15 15.53 5.46
C ALA A 348 18.08 14.44 4.36
N GLY A 349 17.26 14.62 3.33
CA GLY A 349 17.10 13.65 2.23
C GLY A 349 16.17 12.49 2.57
N TYR A 350 15.28 12.66 3.55
CA TYR A 350 14.32 11.64 3.97
C TYR A 350 12.89 12.01 3.57
N SER A 351 12.14 11.00 3.13
CA SER A 351 10.69 11.09 2.93
C SER A 351 9.97 10.38 4.07
N ILE A 352 8.98 11.04 4.67
CA ILE A 352 8.12 10.42 5.69
C ILE A 352 7.10 9.55 4.96
N VAL A 353 6.96 8.29 5.36
CA VAL A 353 5.94 7.36 4.84
C VAL A 353 4.83 7.06 5.85
N ASP A 354 5.12 7.24 7.14
CA ASP A 354 4.17 7.11 8.23
C ASP A 354 4.47 8.15 9.31
N ALA A 355 3.44 8.81 9.83
CA ALA A 355 3.55 9.68 11.00
C ALA A 355 2.37 9.46 11.94
N LYS A 356 2.66 9.28 13.23
CA LYS A 356 1.70 9.17 14.32
C LYS A 356 1.99 10.31 15.29
N ILE A 357 1.06 11.24 15.41
CA ILE A 357 1.20 12.45 16.22
C ILE A 357 0.34 12.27 17.47
N HIS A 358 0.93 12.47 18.64
CA HIS A 358 0.23 12.25 19.90
C HIS A 358 0.62 13.30 20.93
N THR A 359 -0.37 14.04 21.43
CA THR A 359 -0.19 14.94 22.58
C THR A 359 -0.61 14.21 23.86
N THR A 360 0.32 14.08 24.80
CA THR A 360 0.10 13.45 26.11
C THR A 360 -0.80 14.31 27.01
N ALA A 361 -1.36 13.70 28.06
CA ALA A 361 -2.23 14.38 29.03
C ALA A 361 -1.56 15.58 29.74
N HIS A 362 -0.22 15.59 29.84
CA HIS A 362 0.56 16.68 30.42
C HIS A 362 1.17 17.65 29.40
N GLY A 363 0.70 17.64 28.14
CA GLY A 363 1.03 18.65 27.14
C GLY A 363 2.37 18.45 26.43
N TYR A 364 2.83 17.21 26.28
CA TYR A 364 4.01 16.87 25.48
C TYR A 364 3.59 16.20 24.18
N ALA A 365 4.27 16.53 23.08
CA ALA A 365 4.20 15.77 21.85
C ALA A 365 5.05 14.49 21.99
N LEU A 366 4.50 13.35 21.62
CA LEU A 366 5.14 12.05 21.49
C LEU A 366 4.89 11.54 20.06
N ASP A 367 5.69 12.05 19.14
CA ASP A 367 5.49 11.84 17.71
C ASP A 367 6.39 10.72 17.20
N SER A 368 5.83 9.83 16.38
CA SER A 368 6.54 8.70 15.78
C SER A 368 6.48 8.78 14.27
N PHE A 369 7.63 8.60 13.62
CA PHE A 369 7.77 8.69 12.17
C PHE A 369 8.46 7.44 11.64
N VAL A 370 8.03 6.99 10.46
CA VAL A 370 8.82 6.09 9.61
C VAL A 370 9.29 6.91 8.41
N VAL A 371 10.60 6.93 8.20
CA VAL A 371 11.24 7.71 7.14
C VAL A 371 12.08 6.81 6.23
N LEU A 372 11.99 7.04 4.93
CA LEU A 372 12.78 6.36 3.90
C LEU A 372 13.83 7.31 3.35
N ASP A 373 15.04 6.80 3.15
CA ASP A 373 16.12 7.58 2.53
C ASP A 373 15.86 7.71 1.02
N VAL A 374 15.71 8.95 0.55
CA VAL A 374 15.48 9.27 -0.87
C VAL A 374 16.78 9.21 -1.67
N GLU A 375 17.91 9.43 -1.01
CA GLU A 375 19.24 9.40 -1.63
C GLU A 375 19.78 7.96 -1.79
N ASN A 376 19.09 6.96 -1.24
CA ASN A 376 19.50 5.55 -1.22
C ASN A 376 20.93 5.36 -0.68
N ARG A 377 21.25 6.00 0.45
CA ARG A 377 22.56 5.82 1.09
C ARG A 377 22.67 4.38 1.61
N GLU A 378 23.84 3.78 1.48
CA GLU A 378 24.03 2.35 1.81
C GLU A 378 23.89 2.04 3.31
N ASN A 379 24.12 3.02 4.19
CA ASN A 379 24.16 2.83 5.64
C ASN A 379 23.20 3.74 6.43
N GLU A 380 21.92 3.36 6.49
CA GLU A 380 20.91 4.06 7.31
C GLU A 380 21.29 4.15 8.79
N ARG A 381 22.03 3.16 9.32
CA ARG A 381 22.48 3.13 10.72
C ARG A 381 23.41 4.28 11.10
N GLU A 382 24.22 4.75 10.16
CA GLU A 382 25.15 5.86 10.40
C GLU A 382 24.43 7.20 10.53
N MET A 383 23.22 7.29 9.98
CA MET A 383 22.39 8.49 10.06
C MET A 383 21.64 8.61 11.39
N VAL A 384 21.54 7.54 12.18
CA VAL A 384 20.84 7.53 13.47
C VAL A 384 21.41 8.59 14.43
N PRO A 385 22.73 8.62 14.75
CA PRO A 385 23.27 9.64 15.65
C PRO A 385 23.12 11.07 15.11
N PHE A 386 23.21 11.24 13.79
CA PHE A 386 22.99 12.54 13.14
C PHE A 386 21.55 13.03 13.34
N ILE A 387 20.55 12.19 13.07
CA ILE A 387 19.14 12.55 13.23
C ILE A 387 18.84 12.84 14.70
N GLU A 388 19.29 11.98 15.62
CA GLU A 388 19.09 12.18 17.05
C GLU A 388 19.67 13.51 17.51
N HIS A 389 20.92 13.81 17.15
CA HIS A 389 21.58 15.05 17.58
C HIS A 389 20.98 16.30 16.93
N GLU A 390 20.92 16.37 15.61
CA GLU A 390 20.54 17.59 14.90
C GLU A 390 19.08 17.97 15.11
N LEU A 391 18.17 16.98 15.13
CA LEU A 391 16.76 17.26 15.40
C LEU A 391 16.55 17.68 16.86
N GLU A 392 17.24 17.05 17.82
CA GLU A 392 17.19 17.45 19.23
C GLU A 392 17.70 18.90 19.40
N GLN A 393 18.83 19.26 18.79
CA GLN A 393 19.35 20.63 18.85
C GLN A 393 18.37 21.65 18.25
N ARG A 394 17.74 21.35 17.12
CA ARG A 394 16.77 22.26 16.48
C ARG A 394 15.53 22.50 17.33
N LEU A 395 15.01 21.43 17.92
CA LEU A 395 13.85 21.50 18.80
C LEU A 395 14.20 22.28 20.08
N LEU A 396 15.41 22.08 20.62
CA LEU A 396 15.88 22.78 21.81
C LEU A 396 15.99 24.30 21.58
N HIS A 397 16.52 24.71 20.41
CA HIS A 397 16.69 26.12 20.06
C HIS A 397 15.44 26.74 19.42
N GLN A 398 14.34 25.99 19.28
CA GLN A 398 13.12 26.41 18.58
C GLN A 398 13.42 27.08 17.23
N SER A 399 14.37 26.53 16.47
CA SER A 399 14.75 27.06 15.15
C SER A 399 13.56 27.02 14.19
N PRO A 400 13.29 28.08 13.42
CA PRO A 400 12.11 28.15 12.55
C PRO A 400 12.06 26.96 11.59
N PRO A 401 10.86 26.57 11.11
CA PRO A 401 10.74 25.47 10.16
C PRO A 401 11.65 25.69 8.95
N ASP A 402 12.47 24.69 8.62
CA ASP A 402 13.29 24.74 7.41
C ASP A 402 12.36 24.66 6.21
N ILE A 403 12.27 25.76 5.45
CA ILE A 403 11.54 25.76 4.19
C ILE A 403 12.34 24.88 3.22
N PRO A 404 11.80 23.73 2.78
CA PRO A 404 12.51 22.88 1.84
C PRO A 404 12.73 23.65 0.55
N SER A 405 13.92 23.51 -0.06
CA SER A 405 14.16 24.15 -1.36
C SER A 405 13.10 23.65 -2.35
N ALA A 406 12.51 24.57 -3.11
CA ALA A 406 11.68 24.20 -4.26
C ALA A 406 12.59 23.49 -5.27
N GLY A 407 12.72 22.18 -5.11
CA GLY A 407 13.58 21.36 -5.96
C GLY A 407 13.13 21.44 -7.41
N ARG A 408 13.97 20.97 -8.33
CA ARG A 408 13.58 20.93 -9.74
C ARG A 408 12.47 19.89 -9.92
N LEU A 409 11.30 20.35 -10.37
CA LEU A 409 10.22 19.46 -10.82
C LEU A 409 10.76 18.46 -11.84
N SER A 410 10.42 17.18 -11.64
CA SER A 410 10.77 16.10 -12.55
C SER A 410 10.30 16.42 -13.98
N ARG A 411 11.09 16.02 -14.99
CA ARG A 411 10.72 16.23 -16.40
C ARG A 411 9.40 15.55 -16.73
N GLN A 412 9.08 14.44 -16.08
CA GLN A 412 7.83 13.71 -16.28
C GLN A 412 6.62 14.53 -15.83
N VAL A 413 6.66 15.08 -14.60
CA VAL A 413 5.62 15.96 -14.06
C VAL A 413 5.43 17.21 -14.93
N LYS A 414 6.52 17.77 -15.48
CA LYS A 414 6.42 18.92 -16.41
C LYS A 414 5.65 18.61 -17.70
N HIS A 415 5.78 17.39 -18.21
CA HIS A 415 5.10 16.97 -19.45
C HIS A 415 3.72 16.35 -19.18
N PHE A 416 3.46 15.90 -17.96
CA PHE A 416 2.19 15.34 -17.52
C PHE A 416 1.78 15.94 -16.16
N PRO A 417 1.26 17.18 -16.15
CA PRO A 417 0.92 17.86 -14.92
C PRO A 417 -0.24 17.15 -14.21
N ILE A 418 -0.02 16.73 -12.97
CA ILE A 418 -1.06 16.18 -12.11
C ILE A 418 -1.84 17.35 -11.52
N LYS A 419 -3.15 17.41 -11.77
CA LYS A 419 -4.03 18.37 -11.11
C LYS A 419 -4.20 17.94 -9.65
N PRO A 420 -3.91 18.83 -8.68
CA PRO A 420 -4.19 18.52 -7.28
C PRO A 420 -5.67 18.25 -7.07
N ASP A 421 -5.98 17.21 -6.31
CA ASP A 421 -7.33 16.88 -5.86
C ASP A 421 -7.29 16.65 -4.35
N VAL A 422 -8.18 17.33 -3.64
CA VAL A 422 -8.19 17.37 -2.18
C VAL A 422 -9.62 17.18 -1.71
N SER A 423 -9.84 16.24 -0.79
CA SER A 423 -11.16 16.01 -0.21
C SER A 423 -11.06 15.75 1.29
N ILE A 424 -11.99 16.33 2.05
CA ILE A 424 -12.09 16.18 3.50
C ILE A 424 -13.44 15.54 3.82
N ARG A 425 -13.39 14.35 4.45
CA ARG A 425 -14.57 13.61 4.89
C ARG A 425 -14.58 13.47 6.40
N SER A 426 -15.75 13.56 7.01
CA SER A 426 -15.92 13.29 8.45
C SER A 426 -15.73 11.81 8.75
N ASP A 427 -15.16 11.49 9.91
CA ASP A 427 -15.30 10.17 10.52
C ASP A 427 -16.77 9.92 10.94
N GLU A 428 -17.10 8.66 11.26
CA GLU A 428 -18.45 8.26 11.68
C GLU A 428 -18.94 9.01 12.95
N LYS A 429 -18.01 9.52 13.76
CA LYS A 429 -18.28 10.18 15.05
C LYS A 429 -18.35 11.71 14.96
N GLY A 430 -18.01 12.33 13.83
CA GLY A 430 -17.99 13.79 13.65
C GLY A 430 -16.88 14.50 14.45
N THR A 431 -15.85 13.76 14.86
CA THR A 431 -14.77 14.25 15.74
C THR A 431 -13.45 14.42 15.02
N HIS A 432 -13.17 13.56 14.04
CA HIS A 432 -11.99 13.62 13.20
C HIS A 432 -12.40 13.70 11.73
N PHE A 433 -11.47 14.14 10.89
CA PHE A 433 -11.67 14.27 9.47
C PHE A 433 -10.53 13.57 8.72
N ILE A 434 -10.90 12.84 7.68
CA ILE A 434 -9.97 12.19 6.76
C ILE A 434 -9.78 13.15 5.59
N LEU A 435 -8.58 13.74 5.52
CA LEU A 435 -8.12 14.54 4.39
C LEU A 435 -7.37 13.62 3.43
N SER A 436 -7.92 13.43 2.24
CA SER A 436 -7.26 12.71 1.12
C SER A 436 -6.73 13.70 0.12
N LEU A 437 -5.47 13.54 -0.28
CA LEU A 437 -4.75 14.45 -1.15
C LEU A 437 -4.09 13.67 -2.29
N ILE A 438 -4.34 14.09 -3.51
CA ILE A 438 -3.64 13.63 -4.71
C ILE A 438 -2.92 14.83 -5.29
N ALA A 439 -1.61 14.73 -5.46
CA ALA A 439 -0.80 15.77 -6.10
C ALA A 439 0.40 15.16 -6.82
N ALA A 440 1.13 15.97 -7.58
CA ALA A 440 2.46 15.56 -8.01
C ALA A 440 3.42 15.56 -6.82
N ASP A 441 4.20 14.50 -6.70
CA ASP A 441 5.24 14.41 -5.68
C ASP A 441 6.37 15.40 -6.01
N ARG A 442 6.78 16.18 -5.00
CA ARG A 442 7.84 17.18 -5.11
C ARG A 442 8.45 17.49 -3.74
N PRO A 443 9.74 17.87 -3.70
CA PRO A 443 10.35 18.34 -2.46
C PRO A 443 9.52 19.44 -1.81
N GLY A 444 9.21 19.26 -0.53
CA GLY A 444 8.40 20.19 0.26
C GLY A 444 6.88 20.02 0.16
N LEU A 445 6.37 19.02 -0.57
CA LEU A 445 4.92 18.72 -0.62
C LEU A 445 4.31 18.60 0.78
N LEU A 446 4.83 17.67 1.59
CA LEU A 446 4.34 17.45 2.96
C LEU A 446 4.52 18.68 3.86
N TYR A 447 5.57 19.46 3.64
CA TYR A 447 5.79 20.72 4.36
C TYR A 447 4.71 21.75 4.02
N THR A 448 4.34 21.90 2.74
CA THR A 448 3.25 22.78 2.32
C THR A 448 1.93 22.36 2.96
N VAL A 449 1.63 21.06 2.98
CA VAL A 449 0.42 20.53 3.63
C VAL A 449 0.44 20.82 5.13
N ALA A 450 1.54 20.50 5.81
CA ALA A 450 1.73 20.75 7.24
C ALA A 450 1.50 22.23 7.61
N ASN A 451 2.10 23.14 6.84
CA ASN A 451 2.00 24.58 7.07
C ASN A 451 0.57 25.08 6.84
N THR A 452 -0.10 24.62 5.79
CA THR A 452 -1.50 24.99 5.52
C THR A 452 -2.46 24.44 6.59
N LEU A 453 -2.24 23.24 7.11
CA LEU A 453 -3.02 22.73 8.24
C LEU A 453 -2.83 23.60 9.49
N ALA A 454 -1.59 23.97 9.80
CA ALA A 454 -1.27 24.84 10.94
C ALA A 454 -1.93 26.23 10.83
N GLU A 455 -1.90 26.85 9.66
CA GLU A 455 -2.54 28.15 9.40
C GLU A 455 -4.07 28.12 9.58
N HIS A 456 -4.72 26.97 9.37
CA HIS A 456 -6.14 26.78 9.62
C HIS A 456 -6.44 26.27 11.04
N GLY A 457 -5.43 26.12 11.90
CA GLY A 457 -5.60 25.58 13.25
C GLY A 457 -6.05 24.11 13.29
N ALA A 458 -5.80 23.37 12.19
CA ALA A 458 -6.08 21.95 12.11
C ALA A 458 -4.90 21.14 12.65
N ASN A 459 -5.18 20.29 13.64
CA ASN A 459 -4.20 19.43 14.27
C ASN A 459 -4.13 18.09 13.54
N LEU A 460 -2.90 17.68 13.17
CA LEU A 460 -2.63 16.37 12.59
C LEU A 460 -2.60 15.30 13.69
N GLN A 461 -3.23 14.16 13.41
CA GLN A 461 -3.25 12.99 14.28
C GLN A 461 -2.43 11.84 13.68
N THR A 462 -2.56 11.63 12.37
CA THR A 462 -1.85 10.58 11.64
C THR A 462 -1.68 11.01 10.19
N ALA A 463 -0.55 10.66 9.58
CA ALA A 463 -0.32 10.82 8.16
C ALA A 463 0.20 9.51 7.55
N LYS A 464 -0.45 9.06 6.48
CA LYS A 464 0.00 7.97 5.61
C LYS A 464 0.39 8.59 4.28
N ILE A 465 1.67 8.53 3.95
CA ILE A 465 2.21 9.15 2.73
C ILE A 465 2.52 8.05 1.74
N THR A 466 1.85 8.09 0.59
CA THR A 466 1.98 7.06 -0.44
C THR A 466 2.37 7.68 -1.76
N THR A 467 3.63 7.49 -2.15
CA THR A 467 4.10 7.89 -3.48
C THR A 467 3.99 6.73 -4.47
N LEU A 468 3.35 6.99 -5.62
CA LEU A 468 3.27 6.15 -6.80
C LEU A 468 3.99 6.83 -7.96
N GLY A 469 5.27 6.53 -8.13
CA GLY A 469 6.12 7.20 -9.13
C GLY A 469 6.31 8.67 -8.78
N GLU A 470 5.69 9.57 -9.55
CA GLU A 470 5.75 11.03 -9.35
C GLU A 470 4.40 11.59 -8.86
N ARG A 471 3.49 10.72 -8.37
CA ARG A 471 2.18 11.06 -7.83
C ARG A 471 2.14 10.71 -6.35
N ALA A 472 1.83 11.68 -5.51
CA ALA A 472 1.54 11.46 -4.10
C ALA A 472 0.03 11.24 -3.91
N GLU A 473 -0.31 10.23 -3.11
CA GLU A 473 -1.67 9.93 -2.65
C GLU A 473 -1.65 9.84 -1.13
N ASP A 474 -1.71 10.99 -0.47
CA ASP A 474 -1.52 11.10 0.97
C ASP A 474 -2.85 11.14 1.70
N VAL A 475 -2.90 10.50 2.86
CA VAL A 475 -4.08 10.48 3.73
C VAL A 475 -3.70 10.97 5.12
N PHE A 476 -4.43 11.97 5.59
CA PHE A 476 -4.23 12.59 6.89
C PHE A 476 -5.48 12.46 7.73
N LEU A 477 -5.32 12.04 8.98
CA LEU A 477 -6.35 12.16 9.99
C LEU A 477 -6.13 13.47 10.74
N ILE A 478 -7.09 14.39 10.65
CA ILE A 478 -6.99 15.74 11.22
C ILE A 478 -8.18 16.05 12.14
N SER A 479 -8.00 17.03 13.01
CA SER A 479 -9.00 17.48 13.99
C SER A 479 -8.87 18.99 14.23
N GLY A 480 -9.87 19.62 14.84
CA GLY A 480 -9.81 21.06 15.13
C GLY A 480 -10.11 21.93 13.91
N GLY A 481 -9.56 23.17 13.89
CA GLY A 481 -9.70 24.12 12.79
C GLY A 481 -11.13 24.49 12.37
N ASP A 482 -12.10 24.33 13.28
CA ASP A 482 -13.54 24.46 13.01
C ASP A 482 -14.01 23.68 11.77
N LEU A 483 -13.36 22.54 11.49
CA LEU A 483 -13.65 21.68 10.34
C LEU A 483 -15.04 21.02 10.43
N ARG A 484 -15.77 21.19 11.53
CA ARG A 484 -17.19 20.84 11.60
C ARG A 484 -18.04 21.74 10.69
N ASP A 485 -17.64 22.99 10.51
CA ASP A 485 -18.24 23.90 9.54
C ASP A 485 -17.80 23.53 8.12
N THR A 486 -18.78 23.27 7.25
CA THR A 486 -18.57 22.99 5.83
C THR A 486 -17.80 24.10 5.12
N ASN A 487 -18.01 25.37 5.49
CA ASN A 487 -17.30 26.49 4.85
C ASN A 487 -15.80 26.47 5.15
N ASN A 488 -15.42 26.16 6.39
CA ASN A 488 -14.01 26.06 6.76
C ASN A 488 -13.33 24.86 6.08
N ARG A 489 -14.04 23.73 5.93
CA ARG A 489 -13.54 22.58 5.15
C ARG A 489 -13.28 22.96 3.69
N ILE A 490 -14.26 23.57 3.02
CA ILE A 490 -14.11 23.98 1.62
C ILE A 490 -12.98 25.00 1.46
N ARG A 491 -12.80 25.90 2.43
CA ARG A 491 -11.70 26.87 2.43
C ARG A 491 -10.33 26.17 2.50
N LEU A 492 -10.17 25.22 3.42
CA LEU A 492 -8.94 24.42 3.54
C LEU A 492 -8.67 23.60 2.28
N GLU A 493 -9.68 22.92 1.73
CA GLU A 493 -9.58 22.16 0.47
C GLU A 493 -9.13 23.06 -0.68
N THR A 494 -9.76 24.22 -0.84
CA THR A 494 -9.47 25.17 -1.92
C THR A 494 -8.05 25.71 -1.82
N GLU A 495 -7.61 26.05 -0.61
CA GLU A 495 -6.27 26.56 -0.38
C GLU A 495 -5.18 25.52 -0.60
N LEU A 496 -5.40 24.27 -0.15
CA LEU A 496 -4.52 23.16 -0.46
C LEU A 496 -4.45 22.94 -1.98
N MET A 497 -5.59 22.89 -2.67
CA MET A 497 -5.60 22.76 -4.13
C MET A 497 -4.81 23.87 -4.83
N GLU A 498 -4.91 25.12 -4.36
CA GLU A 498 -4.17 26.25 -4.95
C GLU A 498 -2.67 26.14 -4.70
N ARG A 499 -2.25 25.92 -3.45
CA ARG A 499 -0.82 25.84 -3.08
C ARG A 499 -0.10 24.64 -3.70
N LEU A 500 -0.84 23.59 -4.02
CA LEU A 500 -0.31 22.35 -4.60
C LEU A 500 -0.21 22.39 -6.13
N LYS A 501 -0.75 23.42 -6.80
CA LYS A 501 -0.61 23.58 -8.24
C LYS A 501 0.86 23.69 -8.66
N ILE A 502 1.12 23.22 -9.88
CA ILE A 502 2.43 23.24 -10.55
C ILE A 502 2.31 24.08 -11.83
#